data_AF-A0A2H3D8P5-F1
#
_entry.id   AF-A0A2H3D8P5-F1
#
_cell.length_a   1.000
_cell.length_b   1.000
_cell.length_c   1.000
_cell.angle_alpha   90.00
_cell.angle_beta   90.00
_cell.angle_gamma   90.00
#
_symmetry.space_group_name_H-M   'P 1'
#
loop_
_entity.id
_entity.type
_entity.pdbx_description
1 polymer ?
#
loop_
_entity_poly.entity_id
_entity_poly.type
_entity_poly.pdbx_seq_one_letter_code
_entity_poly.pdbx_strand_id
1 'polypeptide(L)'
;MKATDAMFHLNAVARSIPEPVLPPNALNSQISGILRATRPFLDTDRDRILQNIEVLEQQLSVYDALLNRIDEVSVRLEIQSHRNAVHKSMAAYSSTLAPIRRLPSDILRAHSKSNSASGPEVLDFSQGPWKLSHVCGAWRDIVLSYPQLWSRIVLQFGR
;
A
#
# COMPACT_ATOMS: atom_id res chain seq x y z
N MET A 1 -1.87 -2.37 3.15
CA MET A 1 -0.63 -3.16 3.31
C MET A 1 0.54 -2.20 3.37
N LYS A 2 1.30 -2.18 4.47
CA LYS A 2 2.55 -1.44 4.55
C LYS A 2 3.59 -2.16 3.69
N ALA A 3 4.48 -1.43 3.02
CA ALA A 3 5.51 -2.00 2.13
C ALA A 3 6.34 -3.12 2.80
N THR A 4 6.48 -3.05 4.13
CA THR A 4 7.15 -4.04 4.96
C THR A 4 6.47 -5.42 4.92
N ASP A 5 5.14 -5.50 4.99
CA ASP A 5 4.41 -6.77 4.90
C ASP A 5 4.61 -7.43 3.54
N ALA A 6 4.56 -6.64 2.45
CA ALA A 6 4.76 -7.16 1.10
C ALA A 6 6.17 -7.76 0.92
N MET A 7 7.20 -7.14 1.49
CA MET A 7 8.58 -7.67 1.47
C MET A 7 8.73 -8.99 2.25
N PHE A 8 8.07 -9.14 3.40
CA PHE A 8 8.13 -10.39 4.17
C PHE A 8 7.44 -11.54 3.44
N HIS A 9 6.29 -11.30 2.80
CA HIS A 9 5.60 -12.32 2.02
C HIS A 9 6.38 -12.75 0.78
N LEU A 10 7.05 -11.84 0.08
CA LEU A 10 7.90 -12.18 -1.07
C LEU A 10 9.12 -13.04 -0.68
N ASN A 11 9.74 -12.75 0.47
CA ASN A 11 10.87 -13.55 0.97
C ASN A 11 10.43 -14.96 1.40
N ALA A 12 9.27 -15.09 2.02
CA ALA A 12 8.68 -16.39 2.35
C ALA A 12 8.36 -17.21 1.08
N VAL A 13 7.80 -16.57 0.05
CA VAL A 13 7.53 -17.21 -1.25
C VAL A 13 8.83 -17.66 -1.91
N ALA A 14 9.87 -16.81 -1.94
CA ALA A 14 11.16 -17.15 -2.53
C ALA A 14 11.81 -18.39 -1.89
N ARG A 15 11.69 -18.54 -0.57
CA ARG A 15 12.19 -19.72 0.17
C ARG A 15 11.35 -20.97 -0.01
N SER A 16 10.13 -20.84 -0.56
CA SER A 16 9.20 -21.95 -0.77
C SER A 16 9.24 -22.49 -2.20
N ILE A 17 10.08 -21.91 -3.07
CA ILE A 17 10.22 -22.37 -4.45
C ILE A 17 10.96 -23.72 -4.42
N PRO A 18 10.38 -24.79 -4.97
CA PRO A 18 11.06 -26.08 -5.02
C PRO A 18 12.27 -26.02 -5.96
N GLU A 19 13.39 -26.61 -5.53
CA GLU A 19 14.58 -26.78 -6.37
C GLU A 19 14.30 -27.77 -7.51
N PRO A 20 14.88 -27.56 -8.71
CA PRO A 20 14.65 -28.43 -9.85
C PRO A 20 15.30 -29.79 -9.61
N VAL A 21 14.54 -30.87 -9.79
CA VAL A 21 15.07 -32.23 -9.71
C VAL A 21 15.46 -32.67 -11.11
N LEU A 22 16.74 -32.53 -11.40
CA LEU A 22 17.31 -32.85 -12.70
C LEU A 22 17.73 -34.32 -12.80
N PRO A 23 17.67 -34.92 -14.00
CA PRO A 23 18.19 -36.26 -14.22
C PRO A 23 19.69 -36.35 -13.87
N PRO A 24 20.16 -37.52 -13.40
CA PRO A 24 21.57 -37.71 -13.04
C PRO A 24 22.52 -37.41 -14.22
N ASN A 25 23.69 -36.84 -13.95
CA ASN A 25 24.69 -36.53 -14.99
C ASN A 25 25.13 -37.75 -15.81
N ALA A 26 25.10 -38.96 -15.22
CA ALA A 26 25.37 -40.20 -15.94
C ALA A 26 24.36 -40.46 -17.07
N LEU A 27 23.10 -40.05 -16.89
CA LEU A 27 22.05 -40.15 -17.89
C LEU A 27 22.32 -39.19 -19.06
N ASN A 28 22.84 -37.99 -18.80
CA ASN A 28 23.23 -37.02 -19.83
C ASN A 28 24.38 -37.54 -20.71
N SER A 29 25.37 -38.21 -20.12
CA SER A 29 26.46 -38.87 -20.87
C SER A 29 25.93 -39.98 -21.79
N GLN A 30 24.99 -40.79 -21.28
CA GLN A 30 24.35 -41.86 -22.05
C GLN A 30 23.47 -41.34 -23.20
N ILE A 31 22.74 -40.23 -22.98
CA ILE A 31 21.97 -39.53 -24.01
C ILE A 31 22.91 -39.01 -25.10
N SER A 32 24.05 -38.42 -24.72
CA SER A 32 25.03 -37.94 -25.71
C SER A 32 25.55 -39.07 -26.60
N GLY A 33 25.75 -40.28 -26.05
CA GLY A 33 26.16 -41.45 -26.84
C GLY A 33 25.11 -41.91 -27.84
N ILE A 34 23.82 -41.83 -27.47
CA ILE A 34 22.69 -42.10 -28.38
C ILE A 34 22.65 -41.04 -29.49
N LEU A 35 22.67 -39.75 -29.12
CA LEU A 35 22.56 -38.64 -30.08
C LEU A 35 23.71 -38.59 -31.09
N ARG A 36 24.91 -39.03 -30.68
CA ARG A 36 26.09 -39.16 -31.55
C ARG A 36 26.16 -40.49 -32.31
N ALA A 37 25.14 -41.34 -32.19
CA ALA A 37 25.10 -42.69 -32.76
C ALA A 37 26.33 -43.55 -32.39
N THR A 38 26.97 -43.26 -31.25
CA THR A 38 28.13 -44.02 -30.75
C THR A 38 27.72 -45.33 -30.09
N ARG A 39 26.42 -45.50 -29.80
CA ARG A 39 25.79 -46.75 -29.37
C ARG A 39 24.37 -46.88 -29.95
N PRO A 40 23.84 -48.10 -30.10
CA PRO A 40 22.46 -48.30 -30.52
C PRO A 40 21.45 -47.82 -29.46
N PHE A 41 20.28 -47.39 -29.93
CA PHE A 41 19.14 -47.00 -29.10
C PHE A 41 18.34 -48.24 -28.67
N LEU A 42 18.15 -48.43 -27.37
CA LEU A 42 17.47 -49.59 -26.80
C LEU A 42 16.08 -49.20 -26.28
N ASP A 43 15.17 -50.17 -26.17
CA ASP A 43 13.83 -49.91 -25.61
C ASP A 43 13.88 -49.45 -24.15
N THR A 44 14.84 -49.94 -23.37
CA THR A 44 15.09 -49.45 -22.01
C THR A 44 15.52 -47.97 -21.98
N ASP A 45 16.20 -47.49 -23.02
CA ASP A 45 16.54 -46.06 -23.13
C ASP A 45 15.29 -45.23 -23.40
N ARG A 46 14.39 -45.73 -24.27
CA ARG A 46 13.11 -45.09 -24.57
C ARG A 46 12.28 -44.92 -23.31
N ASP A 47 12.02 -45.99 -22.58
CA ASP A 47 11.16 -45.97 -21.40
C ASP A 47 11.73 -45.03 -20.33
N ARG A 48 13.05 -45.09 -20.09
CA ARG A 48 13.71 -44.23 -19.12
C ARG A 48 13.72 -42.76 -19.54
N ILE A 49 13.88 -42.45 -20.83
CA ILE A 49 13.80 -41.07 -21.33
C ILE A 49 12.38 -40.53 -21.19
N LEU A 50 11.36 -41.30 -21.57
CA LEU A 50 9.96 -40.90 -21.42
C LEU A 50 9.61 -40.61 -19.96
N GLN A 51 10.05 -41.46 -19.03
CA GLN A 51 9.84 -41.24 -17.61
C GLN A 51 10.50 -39.94 -17.11
N ASN A 52 11.71 -39.62 -17.58
CA ASN A 52 12.37 -38.35 -17.21
C ASN A 52 11.66 -37.13 -17.82
N ILE A 53 11.17 -37.25 -19.05
CA ILE A 53 10.38 -36.19 -19.69
C ILE A 53 9.10 -35.92 -18.87
N GLU A 54 8.37 -36.97 -18.50
CA GLU A 54 7.15 -36.84 -17.69
C GLU A 54 7.40 -36.12 -16.35
N VAL A 55 8.49 -36.47 -15.65
CA VAL A 55 8.90 -35.81 -14.41
C VAL A 55 9.23 -34.32 -14.64
N LEU A 56 9.93 -34.00 -15.72
CA LEU A 56 10.29 -32.61 -16.05
C LEU A 56 9.07 -31.78 -16.48
N GLU A 57 8.14 -32.36 -17.23
CA GLU A 57 6.87 -31.72 -17.60
C GLU A 57 6.02 -31.43 -16.37
N GLN A 58 5.97 -32.36 -15.42
CA GLN A 58 5.28 -32.14 -14.15
C GLN A 58 5.91 -31.00 -13.34
N GLN A 59 7.24 -30.90 -13.31
CA GLN A 59 7.93 -29.79 -12.66
C GLN A 59 7.64 -28.45 -13.35
N LEU A 60 7.68 -28.40 -14.68
CA LEU A 60 7.35 -27.20 -15.45
C LEU A 60 5.94 -26.71 -15.12
N SER A 61 4.96 -27.61 -15.07
CA SER A 61 3.59 -27.26 -14.68
C SER A 61 3.50 -26.63 -13.29
N VAL A 62 4.29 -27.10 -12.33
CA VAL A 62 4.36 -26.50 -10.99
C VAL A 62 4.94 -25.09 -11.05
N TYR A 63 6.04 -24.89 -11.78
CA TYR A 63 6.65 -23.56 -11.92
C TYR A 63 5.74 -22.57 -12.65
N ASP A 64 5.08 -23.01 -13.72
CA ASP A 64 4.12 -22.19 -14.47
C ASP A 64 2.94 -21.76 -13.57
N ALA A 65 2.43 -22.67 -12.74
CA ALA A 65 1.37 -22.33 -11.78
C ALA A 65 1.84 -21.30 -10.74
N LEU A 66 3.09 -21.38 -10.28
CA LEU A 66 3.67 -20.39 -9.35
C LEU A 66 3.84 -19.02 -10.01
N LEU A 67 4.33 -18.98 -11.25
CA LEU A 67 4.47 -17.74 -12.02
C LEU A 67 3.11 -17.07 -12.23
N ASN A 68 2.12 -17.82 -12.71
CA ASN A 68 0.76 -17.31 -12.92
C ASN A 68 0.17 -16.73 -11.64
N ARG A 69 0.36 -17.40 -10.50
CA ARG A 69 -0.12 -16.90 -9.20
C ARG A 69 0.56 -15.59 -8.80
N ILE A 70 1.86 -15.44 -9.06
CA ILE A 70 2.60 -14.21 -8.77
C ILE A 70 2.09 -13.07 -9.66
N ASP A 71 1.87 -13.34 -10.95
CA ASP A 71 1.38 -12.37 -11.92
C ASP A 71 -0.05 -11.90 -11.57
N GLU A 72 -0.94 -12.80 -11.16
CA GLU A 72 -2.29 -12.42 -10.70
C GLU A 72 -2.26 -11.48 -9.49
N VAL A 73 -1.36 -11.74 -8.53
CA VAL A 73 -1.22 -10.91 -7.33
C VAL A 73 -0.60 -9.56 -7.68
N SER A 74 0.43 -9.53 -8.53
CA SER A 74 1.11 -8.29 -8.92
C SER A 74 0.16 -7.34 -9.68
N VAL A 75 -0.59 -7.86 -10.66
CA VAL A 75 -1.60 -7.11 -11.42
C VAL A 75 -2.69 -6.57 -10.49
N ARG A 76 -3.18 -7.38 -9.55
CA ARG A 76 -4.18 -6.94 -8.57
C ARG A 76 -3.67 -5.78 -7.70
N LEU A 77 -2.41 -5.86 -7.25
CA LEU A 77 -1.81 -4.81 -6.43
C LEU A 77 -1.65 -3.50 -7.21
N GLU A 78 -1.24 -3.57 -8.47
CA GLU A 78 -1.13 -2.40 -9.36
C GLU A 78 -2.49 -1.71 -9.54
N ILE A 79 -3.53 -2.49 -9.89
CA ILE A 79 -4.90 -1.98 -10.04
C ILE A 79 -5.40 -1.33 -8.74
N GLN A 80 -5.14 -1.94 -7.59
CA GLN A 80 -5.54 -1.40 -6.29
C GLN A 80 -4.80 -0.08 -5.98
N SER A 81 -3.52 0.02 -6.34
CA SER A 81 -2.74 1.26 -6.21
C SER A 81 -3.36 2.38 -7.04
N HIS A 82 -3.69 2.11 -8.30
CA HIS A 82 -4.31 3.08 -9.20
C HIS A 82 -5.67 3.54 -8.67
N ARG A 83 -6.50 2.60 -8.21
CA ARG A 83 -7.79 2.90 -7.57
C ARG A 83 -7.62 3.82 -6.36
N ASN A 84 -6.66 3.52 -5.48
CA ASN A 84 -6.40 4.33 -4.29
C ASN A 84 -5.96 5.75 -4.65
N ALA A 85 -5.12 5.91 -5.69
CA ALA A 85 -4.68 7.21 -6.17
C ALA A 85 -5.86 8.04 -6.69
N VAL A 86 -6.72 7.45 -7.53
CA VAL A 86 -7.93 8.11 -8.03
C VAL A 86 -8.86 8.49 -6.89
N HIS A 87 -9.10 7.58 -5.94
CA HIS A 87 -9.96 7.84 -4.79
C HIS A 87 -9.42 8.98 -3.91
N LYS A 88 -8.10 9.03 -3.70
CA LYS A 88 -7.45 10.13 -2.96
C LYS A 88 -7.67 11.47 -3.64
N SER A 89 -7.49 11.53 -4.96
CA SER A 89 -7.75 12.74 -5.74
C SER A 89 -9.21 13.15 -5.66
N MET A 90 -10.14 12.22 -5.85
CA MET A 90 -11.58 12.47 -5.74
C MET A 90 -11.98 13.02 -4.36
N ALA A 91 -11.43 12.44 -3.29
CA ALA A 91 -11.67 12.91 -1.93
C ALA A 91 -11.13 14.33 -1.72
N ALA A 92 -9.96 14.66 -2.29
CA ALA A 92 -9.39 16.00 -2.23
C ALA A 92 -10.29 17.03 -2.93
N TYR A 93 -10.72 16.75 -4.17
CA TYR A 93 -11.65 17.61 -4.90
C TYR A 93 -13.02 17.72 -4.20
N SER A 94 -13.58 16.63 -3.70
CA SER A 94 -14.85 16.68 -2.96
C SER A 94 -14.72 17.55 -1.71
N SER A 95 -13.58 17.46 -1.03
CA SER A 95 -13.30 18.27 0.14
C SER A 95 -13.21 19.77 -0.19
N THR A 96 -12.74 20.16 -1.38
CA THR A 96 -12.72 21.59 -1.80
C THR A 96 -14.11 22.16 -2.00
N LEU A 97 -15.07 21.33 -2.36
CA LEU A 97 -16.47 21.70 -2.54
C LEU A 97 -17.28 21.65 -1.23
N ALA A 98 -16.69 21.19 -0.13
CA ALA A 98 -17.38 21.09 1.15
C ALA A 98 -17.95 22.46 1.60
N PRO A 99 -19.23 22.54 2.02
CA PRO A 99 -19.87 23.80 2.41
C PRO A 99 -19.11 24.61 3.46
N ILE A 100 -18.38 23.93 4.35
CA ILE A 100 -17.56 24.55 5.40
C ILE A 100 -16.45 25.47 4.87
N ARG A 101 -16.02 25.29 3.60
CA ARG A 101 -15.06 26.16 2.91
C ARG A 101 -15.72 27.35 2.21
N ARG A 102 -17.03 27.35 2.00
CA ARG A 102 -17.80 28.47 1.43
C ARG A 102 -18.33 29.43 2.51
N LEU A 103 -18.34 28.99 3.76
CA LEU A 103 -18.71 29.79 4.93
C LEU A 103 -17.62 30.66 5.66
N PRO A 104 -16.31 30.74 5.32
CA PRO A 104 -15.32 31.27 6.27
C PRO A 104 -14.60 32.56 5.85
N SER A 105 -15.07 33.68 6.39
CA SER A 105 -14.28 34.86 6.79
C SER A 105 -15.20 35.82 7.56
N ASP A 106 -16.41 36.03 7.05
CA ASP A 106 -17.38 36.97 7.62
C ASP A 106 -18.04 36.44 8.90
N ILE A 107 -18.31 35.13 9.00
CA ILE A 107 -18.88 34.51 10.21
C ILE A 107 -17.87 34.47 11.36
N LEU A 108 -16.59 34.18 11.06
CA LEU A 108 -15.52 34.20 12.06
C LEU A 108 -15.29 35.61 12.62
N ARG A 109 -15.36 36.63 11.75
CA ARG A 109 -15.31 38.05 12.15
C ARG A 109 -16.51 38.44 13.02
N ALA A 110 -17.70 37.94 12.71
CA ALA A 110 -18.92 38.23 13.46
C ALA A 110 -18.91 37.59 14.86
N HIS A 111 -18.50 36.33 14.99
CA HIS A 111 -18.37 35.65 16.28
C HIS A 111 -17.29 36.29 17.18
N SER A 112 -16.14 36.67 16.59
CA SER A 112 -15.04 37.32 17.33
C SER A 112 -15.45 38.64 17.99
N LYS A 113 -16.25 39.46 17.29
CA LYS A 113 -16.74 40.73 17.84
C LYS A 113 -17.79 40.53 18.93
N SER A 114 -18.61 39.48 18.85
CA SER A 114 -19.70 39.24 19.81
C SER A 114 -19.24 38.66 21.15
N ASN A 115 -18.22 37.79 21.15
CA ASN A 115 -17.75 37.13 22.39
C ASN A 115 -16.84 38.01 23.26
N SER A 116 -16.35 39.14 22.74
CA SER A 116 -15.54 40.09 23.52
C SER A 116 -16.35 40.86 24.59
N ALA A 117 -17.68 40.70 24.61
CA ALA A 117 -18.58 41.43 25.52
C ALA A 117 -18.91 40.67 26.82
N SER A 118 -18.64 39.37 26.95
CA SER A 118 -19.10 38.57 28.10
C SER A 118 -17.95 37.89 28.85
N GLY A 119 -17.36 38.60 29.81
CA GLY A 119 -16.59 38.02 30.93
C GLY A 119 -15.24 37.37 30.59
N PRO A 120 -14.43 37.03 31.62
CA PRO A 120 -13.16 36.34 31.42
C PRO A 120 -13.40 34.88 31.02
N GLU A 121 -13.21 34.56 29.73
CA GLU A 121 -13.17 33.19 29.21
C GLU A 121 -11.93 32.48 29.80
N VAL A 122 -12.17 31.46 30.63
CA VAL A 122 -11.15 30.52 31.11
C VAL A 122 -10.46 29.88 29.91
N LEU A 123 -9.16 29.59 30.00
CA LEU A 123 -8.45 28.79 29.00
C LEU A 123 -9.03 27.37 28.91
N ASP A 124 -10.06 27.26 28.10
CA ASP A 124 -10.70 26.03 27.69
C ASP A 124 -10.41 25.81 26.21
N PHE A 125 -9.57 24.83 25.90
CA PHE A 125 -9.22 24.46 24.53
C PHE A 125 -10.41 23.90 23.74
N SER A 126 -11.53 23.58 24.42
CA SER A 126 -12.78 23.20 23.77
C SER A 126 -13.66 24.40 23.36
N GLN A 127 -13.24 25.63 23.69
CA GLN A 127 -13.95 26.88 23.43
C GLN A 127 -13.07 27.91 22.70
N GLY A 128 -13.69 29.04 22.36
CA GLY A 128 -13.00 30.20 21.81
C GLY A 128 -12.26 29.93 20.48
N PRO A 129 -11.15 30.63 20.22
CA PRO A 129 -10.38 30.51 18.98
C PRO A 129 -9.82 29.10 18.74
N TRP A 130 -9.52 28.35 19.80
CA TRP A 130 -8.94 27.01 19.74
C TRP A 130 -9.87 26.03 19.02
N LYS A 131 -11.15 26.00 19.39
CA LYS A 131 -12.17 25.15 18.75
C LYS A 131 -12.26 25.38 17.23
N LEU A 132 -12.17 26.64 16.82
CA LEU A 132 -12.24 27.03 15.40
C LEU A 132 -10.99 26.54 14.62
N SER A 133 -9.83 26.51 15.26
CA SER A 133 -8.57 26.03 14.66
C SER A 133 -8.54 24.51 14.38
N HIS A 134 -9.46 23.75 14.97
CA HIS A 134 -9.59 22.30 14.76
C HIS A 134 -10.50 21.93 13.59
N VAL A 135 -11.22 22.89 12.99
CA VAL A 135 -12.19 22.62 11.90
C VAL A 135 -11.50 22.22 10.60
N CYS A 136 -10.57 23.04 10.09
CA CYS A 136 -9.69 22.70 8.97
C CYS A 136 -8.46 23.63 8.93
N GLY A 137 -7.48 23.32 8.06
CA GLY A 137 -6.27 24.13 7.92
C GLY A 137 -6.55 25.62 7.63
N ALA A 138 -7.47 25.92 6.71
CA ALA A 138 -7.82 27.30 6.39
C ALA A 138 -8.41 28.08 7.58
N TRP A 139 -9.22 27.42 8.43
CA TRP A 139 -9.77 28.05 9.64
C TRP A 139 -8.69 28.30 10.68
N ARG A 140 -7.72 27.38 10.80
CA ARG A 140 -6.53 27.58 11.64
C ARG A 140 -5.72 28.77 11.18
N ASP A 141 -5.44 28.88 9.88
CA ASP A 141 -4.68 30.01 9.31
C ASP A 141 -5.39 31.35 9.56
N ILE A 142 -6.72 31.38 9.39
CA ILE A 142 -7.53 32.57 9.73
C ILE A 142 -7.41 32.88 11.23
N VAL A 143 -7.67 31.93 12.11
CA VAL A 143 -7.61 32.14 13.56
C VAL A 143 -6.23 32.63 14.02
N LEU A 144 -5.15 32.10 13.45
CA LEU A 144 -3.78 32.52 13.77
C LEU A 144 -3.43 33.91 13.21
N SER A 145 -4.03 34.32 12.09
CA SER A 145 -3.77 35.63 11.46
C SER A 145 -4.51 36.82 12.10
N TYR A 146 -5.35 36.59 13.12
CA TYR A 146 -6.10 37.64 13.83
C TYR A 146 -5.57 37.83 15.26
N PRO A 147 -4.61 38.74 15.50
CA PRO A 147 -4.04 38.98 16.82
C PRO A 147 -5.07 39.37 17.89
N GLN A 148 -6.21 39.95 17.49
CA GLN A 148 -7.27 40.36 18.41
C GLN A 148 -7.89 39.18 19.15
N LEU A 149 -7.95 38.00 18.52
CA LEU A 149 -8.44 36.76 19.15
C LEU A 149 -7.53 36.29 20.29
N TRP A 150 -6.29 36.75 20.31
CA TRP A 150 -5.25 36.37 21.25
C TRP A 150 -4.89 37.50 22.24
N SER A 151 -5.61 38.62 22.16
CA SER A 151 -5.33 39.83 22.97
C SER A 151 -5.55 39.62 24.47
N ARG A 152 -6.33 38.61 24.87
CA ARG A 152 -6.59 38.26 26.26
C ARG A 152 -6.64 36.73 26.41
N ILE A 153 -5.74 36.19 27.23
CA ILE A 153 -5.68 34.77 27.55
C ILE A 153 -5.67 34.63 29.07
N VAL A 154 -6.64 33.90 29.64
CA VAL A 154 -6.76 33.71 31.10
C VAL A 154 -6.36 32.28 31.46
N LEU A 155 -5.17 32.13 32.05
CA LEU A 155 -4.70 30.87 32.61
C LEU A 155 -5.34 30.64 33.98
N GLN A 156 -6.14 29.58 34.09
CA GLN A 156 -6.55 29.04 35.38
C GLN A 156 -5.69 27.82 35.70
N PHE A 157 -4.89 27.92 36.76
CA PHE A 157 -4.20 26.76 37.32
C PHE A 157 -5.17 26.12 38.32
N GLY A 158 -5.57 24.87 38.05
CA GLY A 158 -6.31 24.05 39.00
C GLY A 158 -5.48 23.86 40.27
N ARG A 159 -6.11 24.06 41.43
CA ARG A 159 -5.49 23.88 42.75
C ARG A 159 -5.30 22.40 43.06
#